data_AF-A0A8T0IIP5-F1
#
_entry.id   AF-A0A8T0IIP5-F1
#
_cell.length_a   1.000
_cell.length_b   1.000
_cell.length_c   1.000
_cell.angle_alpha   90.00
_cell.angle_beta   90.00
_cell.angle_gamma   90.00
#
_symmetry.space_group_name_H-M   'P 1'
#
loop_
_entity.id
_entity.type
_entity.pdbx_description
1 polymer ?
#
loop_
_entity_poly.entity_id
_entity_poly.type
_entity_poly.pdbx_seq_one_letter_code
_entity_poly.pdbx_strand_id
1 'polypeptide(L)'
;MQGCVGASGALDIRGLVALNGSWRGGERRQGRCGFRGWVRVERRFRCDASARRGEVKKQEKGGEECGCANGDLTTASTSSNGRSPDVEGAIPGLILPPLTTVGKSTNITWEGCMVKREERQRMLNQKGCVIWITGLSGSGKSTLACTLDHALLQRGKLSYVLDGDNVRHGLNNNLGFSAEDRAENIRRVGEVAKLFADTGVICIASFISPYKKDRDACRKLMAPGDFIEVFMDVALEVCEQRDPKGLYKLARAGKIKGFTGVDDPYEDPQEPEIVMKAVNGEYASPQEMTVQMLAYLEENGFLKGT
;
A
#
# COMPACT_ATOMS: atom_id res chain seq x y z
N MET A 1 16.62 -52.46 22.91
CA MET A 1 16.43 -51.52 24.04
C MET A 1 16.98 -50.17 23.60
N GLN A 2 16.11 -49.31 23.08
CA GLN A 2 16.39 -47.90 22.74
C GLN A 2 15.85 -47.05 23.89
N GLY A 3 16.54 -45.95 24.19
CA GLY A 3 16.10 -44.99 25.20
C GLY A 3 16.91 -43.70 25.11
N CYS A 4 16.58 -42.86 24.13
CA CYS A 4 16.95 -41.45 24.13
C CYS A 4 15.78 -40.66 24.72
N VAL A 5 16.03 -39.90 25.79
CA VAL A 5 15.11 -38.88 26.31
C VAL A 5 15.81 -37.54 26.17
N GLY A 6 15.40 -36.75 25.17
CA GLY A 6 15.85 -35.37 24.96
C GLY A 6 15.04 -34.42 25.82
N ALA A 7 15.72 -33.62 26.62
CA ALA A 7 15.15 -32.64 27.52
C ALA A 7 14.66 -31.40 26.78
N SER A 8 13.49 -30.93 27.20
CA SER A 8 12.80 -29.71 26.80
C SER A 8 13.54 -28.48 27.33
N GLY A 9 13.81 -27.49 26.47
CA GLY A 9 14.34 -26.17 26.83
C GLY A 9 13.26 -25.11 26.69
N ALA A 10 12.68 -24.68 27.81
CA ALA A 10 11.76 -23.56 27.89
C ALA A 10 12.53 -22.23 27.77
N LEU A 11 12.04 -21.31 26.94
CA LEU A 11 12.52 -19.92 26.86
C LEU A 11 11.94 -19.09 28.02
N ASP A 12 12.84 -18.55 28.83
CA ASP A 12 12.59 -17.70 30.00
C ASP A 12 12.26 -16.26 29.57
N ILE A 13 11.13 -15.72 30.06
CA ILE A 13 10.57 -14.40 29.73
C ILE A 13 10.83 -13.42 30.89
N ARG A 14 12.07 -13.30 31.36
CA ARG A 14 12.42 -12.35 32.42
C ARG A 14 13.62 -11.49 32.05
N GLY A 15 13.33 -10.34 31.45
CA GLY A 15 14.37 -9.36 31.13
C GLY A 15 13.82 -8.01 30.69
N LEU A 16 12.89 -7.42 31.44
CA LEU A 16 12.40 -6.06 31.13
C LEU A 16 11.86 -5.35 32.38
N VAL A 17 12.72 -5.09 33.37
CA VAL A 17 12.49 -4.03 34.37
C VAL A 17 13.82 -3.38 34.82
N ALA A 18 13.83 -2.05 34.72
CA ALA A 18 14.65 -1.05 35.42
C ALA A 18 16.14 -0.85 35.06
N LEU A 19 16.43 0.31 34.47
CA LEU A 19 17.49 1.20 34.98
C LEU A 19 17.00 2.66 34.97
N ASN A 20 16.83 3.21 36.18
CA ASN A 20 16.69 4.63 36.46
C ASN A 20 18.03 5.34 36.24
N GLY A 21 18.01 6.46 35.51
CA GLY A 21 19.18 7.32 35.28
C GLY A 21 18.85 8.79 35.53
N SER A 22 19.25 9.25 36.71
CA SER A 22 19.16 10.61 37.26
C SER A 22 19.64 11.74 36.33
N TRP A 23 18.86 12.82 36.26
CA TRP A 23 19.23 14.11 35.68
C TRP A 23 20.22 14.85 36.59
N ARG A 24 21.44 15.10 36.10
CA ARG A 24 22.32 16.18 36.57
C ARG A 24 22.86 16.94 35.36
N GLY A 25 22.25 18.09 35.07
CA GLY A 25 22.76 19.06 34.09
C GLY A 25 23.79 19.97 34.74
N GLY A 26 25.07 19.72 34.46
CA GLY A 26 26.19 20.62 34.74
C GLY A 26 26.69 21.26 33.45
N GLU A 27 26.96 22.57 33.55
CA GLU A 27 27.62 23.51 32.63
C GLU A 27 28.32 22.95 31.39
N ARG A 28 28.04 23.57 30.24
CA ARG A 28 29.02 23.64 29.16
C ARG A 28 29.13 25.03 28.54
N ARG A 29 30.41 25.40 28.40
CA ARG A 29 31.01 26.66 27.99
C ARG A 29 30.63 27.09 26.58
N GLN A 30 30.74 28.41 26.41
CA GLN A 30 30.68 29.17 25.16
C GLN A 30 31.55 28.58 24.04
N GLY A 31 30.96 28.50 22.85
CA GLY A 31 31.65 28.40 21.58
C GLY A 31 30.78 29.05 20.51
N ARG A 32 31.13 30.28 20.10
CA ARG A 32 30.52 30.96 18.95
C ARG A 32 31.04 30.32 17.66
N CYS A 33 30.13 29.91 16.79
CA CYS A 33 30.25 30.12 15.35
C CYS A 33 28.83 30.26 14.79
N GLY A 34 28.56 31.42 14.19
CA GLY A 34 27.26 31.73 13.62
C GLY A 34 27.14 31.20 12.20
N PHE A 35 25.94 30.77 11.83
CA PHE A 35 25.40 31.02 10.50
C PHE A 35 23.87 31.15 10.60
N ARG A 36 23.34 31.93 9.67
CA ARG A 36 22.13 32.75 9.76
C ARG A 36 20.84 32.01 9.41
N GLY A 37 19.74 32.44 10.02
CA GLY A 37 18.45 32.60 9.34
C GLY A 37 17.44 31.46 9.48
N TRP A 38 16.51 31.59 10.43
CA TRP A 38 15.19 30.95 10.35
C TRP A 38 14.14 32.06 10.22
N VAL A 39 13.43 32.09 9.09
CA VAL A 39 12.24 32.93 8.92
C VAL A 39 11.06 32.19 9.54
N ARG A 40 10.53 32.76 10.62
CA ARG A 40 9.28 32.32 11.26
C ARG A 40 8.12 32.84 10.38
N VAL A 41 7.51 31.97 9.59
CA VAL A 41 6.26 32.29 8.89
C VAL A 41 5.09 32.01 9.83
N GLU A 42 4.63 33.03 10.55
CA GLU A 42 3.35 33.00 11.25
C GLU A 42 2.22 33.21 10.22
N ARG A 43 1.52 32.13 9.86
CA ARG A 43 0.24 32.28 9.13
C ARG A 43 -0.87 32.55 10.13
N ARG A 44 -1.25 33.83 10.20
CA ARG A 44 -2.52 34.30 10.77
C ARG A 44 -3.66 33.80 9.87
N PHE A 45 -4.48 32.89 10.37
CA PHE A 45 -5.77 32.58 9.76
C PHE A 45 -6.70 33.79 9.93
N ARG A 46 -7.08 34.41 8.82
CA ARG A 46 -8.22 35.32 8.76
C ARG A 46 -9.35 34.56 8.07
N CYS A 47 -10.42 34.32 8.82
CA CYS A 47 -11.67 33.79 8.32
C CYS A 47 -12.37 34.94 7.61
N ASP A 48 -12.70 34.79 6.34
CA ASP A 48 -13.63 35.70 5.67
C ASP A 48 -14.65 34.88 4.88
N ALA A 49 -15.90 35.10 5.21
CA ALA A 49 -17.07 34.45 4.66
C ALA A 49 -17.70 35.40 3.64
N SER A 50 -17.88 34.97 2.39
CA SER A 50 -19.05 35.34 1.57
C SER A 50 -19.03 34.70 0.18
N ALA A 51 -20.12 33.96 -0.11
CA ALA A 51 -20.90 33.89 -1.34
C ALA A 51 -20.17 33.94 -2.71
N ARG A 52 -20.44 33.04 -3.68
CA ARG A 52 -21.74 32.88 -4.37
C ARG A 52 -21.77 31.60 -5.21
N ARG A 53 -22.98 31.06 -5.35
CA ARG A 53 -23.36 29.91 -6.19
C ARG A 53 -23.31 30.30 -7.68
N GLY A 54 -22.85 29.38 -8.53
CA GLY A 54 -22.98 29.44 -9.97
C GLY A 54 -23.23 28.04 -10.51
N GLU A 55 -24.48 27.78 -10.88
CA GLU A 55 -24.94 26.57 -11.55
C GLU A 55 -24.39 26.53 -12.99
N VAL A 56 -23.89 25.37 -13.44
CA VAL A 56 -23.62 25.12 -14.86
C VAL A 56 -24.49 23.94 -15.30
N LYS A 57 -25.35 24.23 -16.28
CA LYS A 57 -26.31 23.31 -16.90
C LYS A 57 -25.58 22.29 -17.78
N LYS A 58 -25.92 21.02 -17.60
CA LYS A 58 -25.56 19.88 -18.46
C LYS A 58 -26.48 19.90 -19.69
N GLN A 59 -25.92 19.77 -20.88
CA GLN A 59 -26.68 19.59 -22.12
C GLN A 59 -26.31 18.23 -22.71
N GLU A 60 -27.30 17.35 -22.82
CA GLU A 60 -27.20 16.04 -23.48
C GLU A 60 -27.41 16.21 -25.00
N LYS A 61 -26.68 15.41 -25.78
CA LYS A 61 -27.06 15.00 -27.14
C LYS A 61 -26.66 13.52 -27.31
N GLY A 62 -27.61 12.72 -27.80
CA GLY A 62 -27.48 11.28 -28.01
C GLY A 62 -27.20 10.87 -29.47
N GLY A 63 -27.30 9.55 -29.69
CA GLY A 63 -27.13 8.80 -30.95
C GLY A 63 -25.69 8.27 -31.12
N GLU A 64 -25.38 7.01 -31.43
CA GLU A 64 -26.14 5.89 -32.02
C GLU A 64 -25.42 4.56 -31.72
N GLU A 65 -26.17 3.46 -31.71
CA GLU A 65 -25.70 2.07 -31.66
C GLU A 65 -25.26 1.55 -33.04
N CYS A 66 -24.26 0.68 -33.07
CA CYS A 66 -24.12 -0.46 -34.00
C CYS A 66 -22.94 -1.31 -33.47
N GLY A 67 -22.96 -2.63 -33.27
CA GLY A 67 -23.71 -3.72 -33.87
C GLY A 67 -22.67 -4.85 -34.05
N CYS A 68 -22.67 -5.85 -33.16
CA CYS A 68 -21.72 -6.97 -33.18
C CYS A 68 -22.05 -7.96 -34.30
N ALA A 69 -21.03 -8.51 -34.97
CA ALA A 69 -21.13 -9.77 -35.70
C ALA A 69 -19.80 -10.54 -35.69
N ASN A 70 -19.92 -11.85 -35.51
CA ASN A 70 -18.90 -12.87 -35.21
C ASN A 70 -17.98 -13.24 -36.38
N GLY A 71 -16.83 -13.84 -36.06
CA GLY A 71 -16.03 -14.66 -36.99
C GLY A 71 -14.79 -15.27 -36.33
N ASP A 72 -14.89 -16.53 -35.92
CA ASP A 72 -13.77 -17.41 -35.57
C ASP A 72 -12.87 -17.73 -36.78
N LEU A 73 -11.59 -18.05 -36.51
CA LEU A 73 -10.77 -19.16 -37.07
C LEU A 73 -9.30 -18.78 -37.35
N THR A 74 -8.43 -19.38 -36.54
CA THR A 74 -7.21 -20.14 -36.88
C THR A 74 -6.19 -19.62 -37.92
N THR A 75 -4.95 -19.50 -37.42
CA THR A 75 -3.64 -19.87 -38.03
C THR A 75 -3.36 -19.48 -39.50
N ALA A 76 -2.40 -18.57 -39.71
CA ALA A 76 -1.23 -18.82 -40.56
C ALA A 76 -0.30 -17.61 -40.59
N SER A 77 0.99 -17.89 -40.53
CA SER A 77 2.12 -17.00 -40.82
C SER A 77 2.10 -16.52 -42.27
N THR A 78 2.32 -15.22 -42.50
CA THR A 78 3.08 -14.75 -43.68
C THR A 78 3.59 -13.34 -43.44
N SER A 79 4.90 -13.16 -43.68
CA SER A 79 5.55 -11.88 -43.87
C SER A 79 5.00 -11.16 -45.10
N SER A 80 4.68 -9.88 -44.99
CA SER A 80 4.98 -8.87 -46.03
C SER A 80 4.49 -7.49 -45.61
N ASN A 81 5.46 -6.56 -45.50
CA ASN A 81 5.37 -5.14 -45.84
C ASN A 81 4.04 -4.41 -45.59
N GLY A 82 3.90 -3.85 -44.40
CA GLY A 82 3.10 -2.65 -44.15
C GLY A 82 4.03 -1.47 -43.88
N ARG A 83 4.10 -0.51 -44.81
CA ARG A 83 4.73 0.81 -44.57
C ARG A 83 4.07 1.46 -43.36
N SER A 84 4.86 1.76 -42.34
CA SER A 84 4.49 2.72 -41.30
C SER A 84 4.22 4.08 -41.96
N PRO A 85 3.21 4.86 -41.51
CA PRO A 85 2.99 6.18 -42.04
C PRO A 85 4.17 7.08 -41.64
N ASP A 86 4.58 7.89 -42.60
CA ASP A 86 5.74 8.77 -42.55
C ASP A 86 5.70 9.67 -41.30
N VAL A 87 6.71 9.54 -40.44
CA VAL A 87 6.99 10.51 -39.37
C VAL A 87 7.71 11.68 -40.03
N GLU A 88 6.96 12.52 -40.74
CA GLU A 88 7.45 13.81 -41.25
C GLU A 88 7.74 14.75 -40.08
N GLY A 89 9.02 14.81 -39.68
CA GLY A 89 9.49 15.70 -38.63
C GLY A 89 10.84 15.35 -37.99
N ALA A 90 11.73 14.63 -38.68
CA ALA A 90 13.07 14.37 -38.16
C ALA A 90 13.92 15.64 -38.20
N ILE A 91 14.19 16.25 -37.04
CA ILE A 91 15.22 17.28 -36.91
C ILE A 91 16.60 16.59 -37.03
N PRO A 92 17.43 16.92 -38.04
CA PRO A 92 18.73 16.27 -38.21
C PRO A 92 19.62 16.46 -36.97
N GLY A 93 20.09 15.36 -36.38
CA GLY A 93 21.02 15.36 -35.23
C GLY A 93 20.38 15.24 -33.84
N LEU A 94 19.04 15.18 -33.74
CA LEU A 94 18.36 14.99 -32.46
C LEU A 94 18.07 13.50 -32.21
N ILE A 95 18.87 12.84 -31.37
CA ILE A 95 18.55 11.49 -30.87
C ILE A 95 17.52 11.66 -29.75
N LEU A 96 16.24 11.57 -30.10
CA LEU A 96 15.16 11.54 -29.11
C LEU A 96 15.08 10.17 -28.45
N PRO A 97 14.83 10.09 -27.13
CA PRO A 97 14.57 8.83 -26.49
C PRO A 97 13.27 8.20 -27.04
N PRO A 98 13.17 6.86 -27.07
CA PRO A 98 12.03 6.19 -27.69
C PRO A 98 10.74 6.55 -26.96
N LEU A 99 9.77 7.07 -27.71
CA LEU A 99 8.41 7.27 -27.23
C LEU A 99 7.74 5.91 -27.03
N THR A 100 7.03 5.78 -25.91
CA THR A 100 6.29 4.58 -25.53
C THR A 100 4.81 4.91 -25.35
N THR A 101 3.98 3.88 -25.44
CA THR A 101 2.55 3.94 -25.16
C THR A 101 2.23 2.97 -24.03
N VAL A 102 1.61 3.45 -22.96
CA VAL A 102 1.21 2.63 -21.80
C VAL A 102 -0.28 2.88 -21.53
N GLY A 103 -1.10 1.86 -21.78
CA GLY A 103 -2.55 1.99 -21.69
C GLY A 103 -3.08 3.09 -22.63
N LYS A 104 -3.77 4.09 -22.07
CA LYS A 104 -4.30 5.24 -22.83
C LYS A 104 -3.27 6.38 -23.01
N SER A 105 -2.13 6.33 -22.34
CA SER A 105 -1.11 7.37 -22.40
C SER A 105 -0.17 7.11 -23.58
N THR A 106 -0.19 8.01 -24.56
CA THR A 106 0.67 7.98 -25.76
C THR A 106 1.77 9.04 -25.67
N ASN A 107 2.86 8.86 -26.42
CA ASN A 107 3.96 9.84 -26.55
C ASN A 107 4.68 10.12 -25.22
N ILE A 108 4.90 9.08 -24.41
CA ILE A 108 5.60 9.20 -23.12
C ILE A 108 6.94 8.48 -23.15
N THR A 109 7.93 9.03 -22.45
CA THR A 109 9.23 8.41 -22.26
C THR A 109 9.48 8.29 -20.77
N TRP A 110 10.01 7.14 -20.32
CA TRP A 110 10.46 7.02 -18.94
C TRP A 110 11.72 7.86 -18.73
N GLU A 111 11.64 8.85 -17.84
CA GLU A 111 12.81 9.63 -17.48
C GLU A 111 13.65 8.90 -16.43
N GLY A 112 14.86 8.52 -16.81
CA GLY A 112 15.84 7.98 -15.88
C GLY A 112 16.37 9.05 -14.94
N CYS A 113 16.61 8.68 -13.68
CA CYS A 113 17.31 9.51 -12.71
C CYS A 113 18.71 8.94 -12.42
N MET A 114 19.66 9.80 -12.05
CA MET A 114 21.02 9.38 -11.68
C MET A 114 21.07 8.49 -10.44
N VAL A 115 20.15 8.69 -9.49
CA VAL A 115 20.11 7.95 -8.22
C VAL A 115 19.28 6.68 -8.39
N LYS A 116 19.92 5.52 -8.19
CA LYS A 116 19.26 4.21 -8.30
C LYS A 116 18.57 3.79 -6.99
N ARG A 117 17.68 2.79 -7.09
CA ARG A 117 16.99 2.20 -5.93
C ARG A 117 17.97 1.65 -4.91
N GLU A 118 19.04 0.99 -5.36
CA GLU A 118 20.03 0.36 -4.47
C GLU A 118 20.78 1.40 -3.62
N GLU A 119 21.05 2.59 -4.18
CA GLU A 119 21.69 3.68 -3.46
C GLU A 119 20.78 4.23 -2.35
N ARG A 120 19.47 4.36 -2.63
CA ARG A 120 18.47 4.76 -1.62
C ARG A 120 18.38 3.73 -0.50
N GLN A 121 18.32 2.44 -0.85
CA GLN A 121 18.28 1.34 0.12
C GLN A 121 19.53 1.27 0.99
N ARG A 122 20.71 1.50 0.41
CA ARG A 122 21.98 1.57 1.16
C ARG A 122 22.00 2.76 2.12
N MET A 123 21.53 3.93 1.68
CA MET A 123 21.43 5.12 2.52
C MET A 123 20.49 4.90 3.72
N LEU A 124 19.35 4.24 3.50
CA LEU A 124 18.37 3.97 4.56
C LEU A 124 18.70 2.72 5.41
N ASN A 125 19.72 1.95 5.02
CA ASN A 125 20.05 0.66 5.64
C ASN A 125 18.81 -0.27 5.75
N GLN A 126 18.03 -0.35 4.67
CA GLN A 126 16.85 -1.21 4.53
C GLN A 126 16.52 -1.42 3.05
N LYS A 127 15.70 -2.42 2.73
CA LYS A 127 15.11 -2.57 1.39
C LYS A 127 13.67 -2.12 1.39
N GLY A 128 13.27 -1.43 0.32
CA GLY A 128 11.88 -1.05 0.14
C GLY A 128 11.04 -2.25 -0.30
N CYS A 129 9.84 -2.36 0.26
CA CYS A 129 8.87 -3.40 -0.06
C CYS A 129 7.44 -2.91 0.23
N VAL A 130 6.47 -3.69 -0.21
CA VAL A 130 5.05 -3.47 0.04
C VAL A 130 4.51 -4.58 0.90
N ILE A 131 4.11 -4.24 2.12
CA ILE A 131 3.35 -5.09 3.02
C ILE A 131 1.88 -4.81 2.75
N TRP A 132 1.21 -5.73 2.06
CA TRP A 132 -0.18 -5.61 1.64
C TRP A 132 -1.11 -6.37 2.58
N ILE A 133 -1.70 -5.67 3.54
CA ILE A 133 -2.60 -6.25 4.53
C ILE A 133 -4.03 -6.24 3.99
N THR A 134 -4.59 -7.44 3.79
CA THR A 134 -5.96 -7.68 3.29
C THR A 134 -6.81 -8.42 4.31
N GLY A 135 -8.14 -8.23 4.26
CA GLY A 135 -9.09 -8.87 5.18
C GLY A 135 -10.38 -8.08 5.35
N LEU A 136 -11.38 -8.71 5.98
CA LEU A 136 -12.69 -8.11 6.24
C LEU A 136 -12.62 -6.83 7.11
N SER A 137 -13.63 -5.96 7.01
CA SER A 137 -13.75 -4.82 7.93
C SER A 137 -13.76 -5.31 9.38
N GLY A 138 -13.08 -4.63 10.31
CA GLY A 138 -13.01 -5.10 11.71
C GLY A 138 -12.05 -6.27 12.00
N SER A 139 -11.36 -6.81 10.99
CA SER A 139 -10.37 -7.90 11.20
C SER A 139 -9.10 -7.45 11.93
N GLY A 140 -8.81 -6.14 11.99
CA GLY A 140 -7.64 -5.58 12.70
C GLY A 140 -6.51 -5.05 11.81
N LYS A 141 -6.72 -4.95 10.49
CA LYS A 141 -5.71 -4.46 9.52
C LYS A 141 -5.02 -3.16 9.95
N SER A 142 -5.79 -2.10 10.20
CA SER A 142 -5.22 -0.79 10.59
C SER A 142 -4.51 -0.85 11.94
N THR A 143 -4.99 -1.70 12.87
CA THR A 143 -4.32 -1.91 14.16
C THR A 143 -2.95 -2.57 13.99
N LEU A 144 -2.87 -3.62 13.17
CA LEU A 144 -1.60 -4.25 12.82
C LEU A 144 -0.68 -3.27 12.09
N ALA A 145 -1.19 -2.55 11.09
CA ALA A 145 -0.41 -1.57 10.32
C ALA A 145 0.24 -0.50 11.22
N CYS A 146 -0.54 0.13 12.11
CA CYS A 146 -0.02 1.13 13.04
C CYS A 146 0.96 0.54 14.06
N THR A 147 0.70 -0.68 14.56
CA THR A 147 1.58 -1.33 15.54
C THR A 147 2.93 -1.70 14.91
N LEU A 148 2.89 -2.20 13.68
CA LEU A 148 4.07 -2.54 12.89
C LEU A 148 4.88 -1.29 12.52
N ASP A 149 4.23 -0.23 12.05
CA ASP A 149 4.86 1.06 11.72
C ASP A 149 5.60 1.64 12.93
N HIS A 150 4.95 1.65 14.09
CA HIS A 150 5.59 2.05 15.34
C HIS A 150 6.80 1.18 15.68
N ALA A 151 6.68 -0.14 15.54
CA ALA A 151 7.77 -1.07 15.85
C ALA A 151 8.97 -0.98 14.87
N LEU A 152 8.73 -0.64 13.61
CA LEU A 152 9.76 -0.37 12.61
C LEU A 152 10.48 0.95 12.90
N LEU A 153 9.73 1.99 13.24
CA LEU A 153 10.30 3.29 13.64
C LEU A 153 11.23 3.16 14.85
N GLN A 154 10.84 2.38 15.87
CA GLN A 154 11.69 2.09 17.03
C GLN A 154 12.99 1.35 16.69
N ARG A 155 13.05 0.68 15.53
CA ARG A 155 14.24 -0.01 14.99
C ARG A 155 15.04 0.86 14.02
N GLY A 156 14.71 2.15 13.90
CA GLY A 156 15.34 3.08 12.97
C GLY A 156 15.04 2.75 11.50
N LYS A 157 13.89 2.11 11.23
CA LYS A 157 13.44 1.77 9.87
C LYS A 157 12.37 2.75 9.43
N LEU A 158 12.48 3.20 8.18
CA LEU A 158 11.54 4.10 7.56
C LEU A 158 10.40 3.30 6.94
N SER A 159 9.21 3.44 7.52
CA SER A 159 7.97 2.89 7.02
C SER A 159 6.92 3.98 6.80
N TYR A 160 5.89 3.67 6.02
CA TYR A 160 4.74 4.55 5.84
C TYR A 160 3.47 3.75 5.62
N VAL A 161 2.39 4.15 6.31
CA VAL A 161 1.08 3.48 6.23
C VAL A 161 0.18 4.16 5.20
N LEU A 162 -0.28 3.39 4.22
CA LEU A 162 -1.39 3.74 3.34
C LEU A 162 -2.64 3.05 3.87
N ASP A 163 -3.54 3.80 4.50
CA ASP A 163 -4.82 3.27 5.01
C ASP A 163 -5.98 3.61 4.07
N GLY A 164 -6.90 2.65 3.91
CA GLY A 164 -8.05 2.77 3.03
C GLY A 164 -8.95 3.98 3.29
N ASP A 165 -9.13 4.38 4.54
CA ASP A 165 -9.94 5.55 4.87
C ASP A 165 -9.13 6.84 4.63
N ASN A 166 -7.86 6.86 5.04
CA ASN A 166 -6.99 8.02 4.90
C ASN A 166 -6.78 8.44 3.43
N VAL A 167 -6.53 7.48 2.54
CA VAL A 167 -6.31 7.77 1.10
C VAL A 167 -7.58 8.33 0.45
N ARG A 168 -8.77 7.95 0.94
CA ARG A 168 -10.07 8.47 0.48
C ARG A 168 -10.35 9.91 0.91
N HIS A 169 -9.60 10.47 1.86
CA HIS A 169 -9.67 11.90 2.17
C HIS A 169 -8.86 12.77 1.19
N GLY A 170 -8.00 12.18 0.36
CA GLY A 170 -7.12 12.89 -0.58
C GLY A 170 -7.16 12.28 -1.98
N LEU A 171 -6.15 11.47 -2.29
CA LEU A 171 -5.91 10.89 -3.62
C LEU A 171 -7.15 10.21 -4.24
N ASN A 172 -7.95 9.53 -3.42
CA ASN A 172 -9.10 8.74 -3.86
C ASN A 172 -10.44 9.33 -3.40
N ASN A 173 -10.51 10.63 -3.12
CA ASN A 173 -11.74 11.30 -2.67
C ASN A 173 -12.86 11.35 -3.73
N ASN A 174 -12.52 11.07 -5.00
CA ASN A 174 -13.44 11.06 -6.12
C ASN A 174 -14.02 9.67 -6.41
N LEU A 175 -13.67 8.65 -5.61
CA LEU A 175 -14.12 7.26 -5.79
C LEU A 175 -15.13 6.89 -4.71
N GLY A 176 -16.26 6.30 -5.13
CA GLY A 176 -17.24 5.70 -4.25
C GLY A 176 -16.85 4.28 -3.82
N PHE A 177 -17.87 3.43 -3.68
CA PHE A 177 -17.74 2.06 -3.18
C PHE A 177 -18.33 1.02 -4.14
N SER A 178 -18.56 1.35 -5.42
CA SER A 178 -18.91 0.33 -6.43
C SER A 178 -17.74 -0.64 -6.67
N ALA A 179 -17.98 -1.73 -7.39
CA ALA A 179 -16.93 -2.68 -7.74
C ALA A 179 -15.82 -2.02 -8.58
N GLU A 180 -16.20 -1.16 -9.53
CA GLU A 180 -15.29 -0.42 -10.40
C GLU A 180 -14.48 0.61 -9.61
N ASP A 181 -15.12 1.36 -8.71
CA ASP A 181 -14.45 2.34 -7.84
C ASP A 181 -13.48 1.65 -6.87
N ARG A 182 -13.81 0.44 -6.39
CA ARG A 182 -12.89 -0.37 -5.57
C ARG A 182 -11.69 -0.82 -6.39
N ALA A 183 -11.90 -1.31 -7.60
CA ALA A 183 -10.82 -1.73 -8.48
C ALA A 183 -9.87 -0.55 -8.78
N GLU A 184 -10.41 0.62 -9.13
CA GLU A 184 -9.59 1.82 -9.37
C GLU A 184 -8.90 2.32 -8.08
N ASN A 185 -9.57 2.25 -6.93
CA ASN A 185 -8.97 2.58 -5.64
C ASN A 185 -7.74 1.70 -5.35
N ILE A 186 -7.87 0.39 -5.53
CA ILE A 186 -6.78 -0.56 -5.32
C ILE A 186 -5.68 -0.36 -6.37
N ARG A 187 -6.02 -0.14 -7.63
CA ARG A 187 -5.04 0.14 -8.70
C ARG A 187 -4.18 1.36 -8.38
N ARG A 188 -4.80 2.49 -8.00
CA ARG A 188 -4.07 3.72 -7.62
C ARG A 188 -3.14 3.50 -6.43
N VAL A 189 -3.64 2.82 -5.41
CA VAL A 189 -2.86 2.49 -4.20
C VAL A 189 -1.69 1.58 -4.54
N GLY A 190 -1.88 0.59 -5.43
CA GLY A 190 -0.81 -0.30 -5.89
C GLY A 190 0.34 0.47 -6.55
N GLU A 191 0.03 1.42 -7.43
CA GLU A 191 1.05 2.27 -8.05
C GLU A 191 1.75 3.18 -7.02
N VAL A 192 1.02 3.77 -6.07
CA VAL A 192 1.63 4.57 -5.00
C VAL A 192 2.53 3.73 -4.12
N ALA A 193 2.09 2.54 -3.72
CA ALA A 193 2.88 1.61 -2.93
C ALA A 193 4.17 1.19 -3.65
N LYS A 194 4.10 0.99 -4.98
CA LYS A 194 5.27 0.74 -5.82
C LYS A 194 6.26 1.89 -5.77
N LEU A 195 5.79 3.14 -5.85
CA LEU A 195 6.66 4.31 -5.75
C LEU A 195 7.35 4.37 -4.37
N PHE A 196 6.64 4.08 -3.28
CA PHE A 196 7.26 4.00 -1.95
C PHE A 196 8.32 2.91 -1.88
N ALA A 197 8.03 1.70 -2.37
CA ALA A 197 9.01 0.61 -2.38
C ALA A 197 10.25 0.95 -3.22
N ASP A 198 10.10 1.63 -4.36
CA ASP A 198 11.24 2.08 -5.18
C ASP A 198 12.14 3.10 -4.48
N THR A 199 11.57 3.89 -3.55
CA THR A 199 12.35 4.80 -2.71
C THR A 199 13.12 4.12 -1.58
N GLY A 200 12.93 2.82 -1.38
CA GLY A 200 13.52 2.07 -0.27
C GLY A 200 12.67 2.06 1.01
N VAL A 201 11.46 2.63 0.99
CA VAL A 201 10.54 2.66 2.14
C VAL A 201 9.79 1.33 2.27
N ILE A 202 9.57 0.89 3.51
CA ILE A 202 8.66 -0.23 3.82
C ILE A 202 7.23 0.33 3.81
N CYS A 203 6.54 0.17 2.69
CA CYS A 203 5.18 0.64 2.52
C CYS A 203 4.18 -0.35 3.10
N ILE A 204 3.33 0.08 4.03
CA ILE A 204 2.31 -0.76 4.67
C ILE A 204 0.95 -0.34 4.13
N ALA A 205 0.38 -1.13 3.22
CA ALA A 205 -0.94 -0.89 2.65
C ALA A 205 -2.01 -1.67 3.43
N SER A 206 -2.92 -0.97 4.10
CA SER A 206 -4.02 -1.55 4.88
C SER A 206 -5.37 -1.30 4.20
N PHE A 207 -5.84 -2.28 3.44
CA PHE A 207 -7.07 -2.17 2.63
C PHE A 207 -7.91 -3.43 2.74
N ILE A 208 -9.23 -3.32 2.61
CA ILE A 208 -10.07 -4.52 2.47
C ILE A 208 -9.62 -5.30 1.23
N SER A 209 -9.42 -4.63 0.09
CA SER A 209 -8.95 -5.23 -1.17
C SER A 209 -9.63 -6.58 -1.49
N PRO A 210 -10.97 -6.60 -1.60
CA PRO A 210 -11.76 -7.82 -1.54
C PRO A 210 -11.56 -8.75 -2.74
N TYR A 211 -11.19 -8.20 -3.90
CA TYR A 211 -11.09 -8.96 -5.14
C TYR A 211 -9.66 -9.44 -5.37
N LYS A 212 -9.48 -10.74 -5.54
CA LYS A 212 -8.21 -11.41 -5.81
C LYS A 212 -7.54 -10.82 -7.05
N LYS A 213 -8.31 -10.60 -8.13
CA LYS A 213 -7.77 -10.06 -9.39
C LYS A 213 -7.04 -8.72 -9.19
N ASP A 214 -7.53 -7.88 -8.27
CA ASP A 214 -6.96 -6.56 -8.03
C ASP A 214 -5.70 -6.66 -7.17
N ARG A 215 -5.69 -7.54 -6.17
CA ARG A 215 -4.48 -7.84 -5.37
C ARG A 215 -3.40 -8.46 -6.24
N ASP A 216 -3.74 -9.41 -7.10
CA ASP A 216 -2.83 -10.02 -8.08
C ASP A 216 -2.26 -8.97 -9.04
N ALA A 217 -3.07 -7.99 -9.47
CA ALA A 217 -2.61 -6.90 -10.31
C ALA A 217 -1.59 -6.03 -9.56
N CYS A 218 -1.84 -5.67 -8.30
CA CYS A 218 -0.86 -4.96 -7.47
C CYS A 218 0.44 -5.76 -7.27
N ARG A 219 0.34 -7.07 -7.03
CA ARG A 219 1.50 -7.96 -6.91
C ARG A 219 2.38 -7.94 -8.17
N LYS A 220 1.76 -7.98 -9.35
CA LYS A 220 2.45 -7.92 -10.67
C LYS A 220 3.16 -6.60 -10.95
N LEU A 221 2.80 -5.52 -10.24
CA LEU A 221 3.49 -4.23 -10.38
C LEU A 221 4.86 -4.19 -9.71
N MET A 222 5.11 -5.10 -8.76
CA MET A 222 6.31 -5.14 -7.93
C MET A 222 7.36 -6.09 -8.49
N ALA A 223 8.63 -5.89 -8.09
CA ALA A 223 9.66 -6.88 -8.39
C ALA A 223 9.41 -8.17 -7.58
N PRO A 224 9.88 -9.34 -8.05
CA PRO A 224 9.72 -10.60 -7.32
C PRO A 224 10.22 -10.48 -5.88
N GLY A 225 9.37 -10.84 -4.92
CA GLY A 225 9.67 -10.78 -3.48
C GLY A 225 9.35 -9.45 -2.80
N ASP A 226 9.13 -8.36 -3.54
CA ASP A 226 8.85 -7.04 -2.93
C ASP A 226 7.40 -6.88 -2.44
N PHE A 227 6.50 -7.76 -2.86
CA PHE A 227 5.10 -7.75 -2.45
C PHE A 227 4.83 -8.86 -1.43
N ILE A 228 4.46 -8.47 -0.21
CA ILE A 228 4.21 -9.35 0.93
C ILE A 228 2.74 -9.24 1.28
N GLU A 229 1.92 -10.18 0.81
CA GLU A 229 0.49 -10.25 1.12
C GLU A 229 0.27 -10.86 2.50
N VAL A 230 -0.36 -10.08 3.38
CA VAL A 230 -0.70 -10.45 4.74
C VAL A 230 -2.21 -10.61 4.83
N PHE A 231 -2.66 -11.85 4.98
CA PHE A 231 -4.09 -12.16 5.11
C PHE A 231 -4.53 -12.13 6.57
N MET A 232 -5.41 -11.18 6.91
CA MET A 232 -6.12 -11.16 8.19
C MET A 232 -7.33 -12.10 8.12
N ASP A 233 -7.06 -13.39 8.33
CA ASP A 233 -8.04 -14.48 8.35
C ASP A 233 -8.84 -14.47 9.65
N VAL A 234 -9.80 -13.54 9.73
CA VAL A 234 -10.70 -13.36 10.86
C VAL A 234 -12.12 -13.62 10.39
N ALA A 235 -12.79 -14.57 11.03
CA ALA A 235 -14.16 -14.95 10.72
C ALA A 235 -15.10 -13.73 10.71
N LEU A 236 -16.07 -13.74 9.79
CA LEU A 236 -17.04 -12.65 9.61
C LEU A 236 -17.81 -12.36 10.89
N GLU A 237 -18.20 -13.40 11.63
CA GLU A 237 -18.98 -13.29 12.86
C GLU A 237 -18.19 -12.53 13.94
N VAL A 238 -16.87 -12.75 14.01
CA VAL A 238 -15.98 -12.04 14.93
C VAL A 238 -15.81 -10.58 14.49
N CYS A 239 -15.71 -10.33 13.19
CA CYS A 239 -15.66 -8.98 12.64
C CYS A 239 -16.95 -8.19 12.93
N GLU A 240 -18.10 -8.83 12.77
CA GLU A 240 -19.43 -8.29 13.11
C GLU A 240 -19.60 -8.05 14.60
N GLN A 241 -19.09 -8.94 15.44
CA GLN A 241 -19.11 -8.76 16.89
C GLN A 241 -18.28 -7.54 17.33
N ARG A 242 -17.11 -7.33 16.70
CA ARG A 242 -16.21 -6.21 17.01
C ARG A 242 -16.81 -4.87 16.58
N ASP A 243 -17.33 -4.80 15.34
CA ASP A 243 -17.94 -3.64 14.66
C ASP A 243 -17.59 -2.24 15.24
N PRO A 244 -16.29 -1.86 15.29
CA PRO A 244 -15.85 -0.68 16.04
C PRO A 244 -16.38 0.64 15.46
N LYS A 245 -16.78 0.61 14.19
CA LYS A 245 -17.31 1.76 13.44
C LYS A 245 -18.84 1.69 13.25
N GLY A 246 -19.51 0.65 13.74
CA GLY A 246 -20.95 0.46 13.54
C GLY A 246 -21.36 0.14 12.10
N LEU A 247 -20.40 -0.20 11.22
CA LEU A 247 -20.63 -0.36 9.78
C LEU A 247 -21.41 -1.63 9.47
N TYR A 248 -21.14 -2.73 10.19
CA TYR A 248 -21.90 -3.97 10.02
C TYR A 248 -23.36 -3.79 10.43
N LYS A 249 -23.63 -3.11 11.54
CA LYS A 249 -25.01 -2.76 11.95
C LYS A 249 -25.73 -1.93 10.88
N LEU A 250 -25.06 -0.95 10.29
CA LEU A 250 -25.63 -0.12 9.23
C LEU A 250 -25.88 -0.92 7.93
N ALA A 251 -24.97 -1.82 7.56
CA ALA A 251 -25.12 -2.70 6.41
C ALA A 251 -26.28 -3.69 6.59
N ARG A 252 -26.36 -4.37 7.74
CA ARG A 252 -27.47 -5.29 8.09
C ARG A 252 -28.82 -4.56 8.14
N ALA A 253 -28.85 -3.28 8.48
CA ALA A 253 -30.03 -2.43 8.44
C ALA A 253 -30.36 -1.87 7.03
N GLY A 254 -29.59 -2.23 5.99
CA GLY A 254 -29.79 -1.79 4.60
C GLY A 254 -29.42 -0.33 4.33
N LYS A 255 -28.75 0.35 5.27
CA LYS A 255 -28.33 1.76 5.14
C LYS A 255 -27.05 1.92 4.33
N ILE A 256 -26.22 0.86 4.27
CA ILE A 256 -25.03 0.76 3.43
C ILE A 256 -25.25 -0.42 2.49
N LYS A 257 -25.08 -0.19 1.19
CA LYS A 257 -25.16 -1.23 0.15
C LYS A 257 -23.76 -1.59 -0.35
N GLY A 258 -23.60 -2.83 -0.80
CA GLY A 258 -22.34 -3.38 -1.30
C GLY A 258 -21.27 -3.54 -0.22
N PHE A 259 -21.63 -3.70 1.04
CA PHE A 259 -20.68 -3.89 2.13
C PHE A 259 -20.02 -5.27 2.06
N THR A 260 -18.69 -5.28 1.99
CA THR A 260 -17.89 -6.50 1.89
C THR A 260 -18.16 -7.47 3.04
N GLY A 261 -18.47 -8.72 2.70
CA GLY A 261 -18.82 -9.79 3.64
C GLY A 261 -20.31 -9.83 4.01
N VAL A 262 -21.13 -8.87 3.58
CA VAL A 262 -22.59 -8.86 3.81
C VAL A 262 -23.34 -9.01 2.49
N ASP A 263 -23.20 -8.05 1.59
CA ASP A 263 -23.87 -8.00 0.28
C ASP A 263 -22.90 -7.74 -0.89
N ASP A 264 -21.59 -7.81 -0.62
CA ASP A 264 -20.50 -7.83 -1.61
C ASP A 264 -19.44 -8.87 -1.20
N PRO A 265 -18.84 -9.63 -2.13
CA PRO A 265 -17.97 -10.75 -1.78
C PRO A 265 -16.60 -10.31 -1.24
N TYR A 266 -15.97 -11.19 -0.48
CA TYR A 266 -14.55 -11.14 -0.15
C TYR A 266 -13.91 -12.43 -0.67
N GLU A 267 -12.87 -12.31 -1.50
CA GLU A 267 -12.16 -13.43 -2.09
C GLU A 267 -10.84 -13.65 -1.33
N ASP A 268 -10.77 -14.72 -0.54
CA ASP A 268 -9.60 -15.03 0.29
C ASP A 268 -8.32 -15.21 -0.56
N PRO A 269 -7.16 -14.67 -0.11
CA PRO A 269 -5.87 -14.95 -0.72
C PRO A 269 -5.55 -16.45 -0.69
N GLN A 270 -5.11 -16.99 -1.84
CA GLN A 270 -4.78 -18.41 -1.95
C GLN A 270 -3.32 -18.71 -1.55
N GLU A 271 -2.41 -17.79 -1.87
CA GLU A 271 -0.98 -17.93 -1.60
C GLU A 271 -0.42 -16.65 -0.94
N PRO A 272 -0.96 -16.20 0.20
CA PRO A 272 -0.39 -15.08 0.92
C PRO A 272 0.95 -15.48 1.56
N GLU A 273 1.90 -14.56 1.61
CA GLU A 273 3.17 -14.75 2.32
C GLU A 273 2.96 -14.98 3.82
N ILE A 274 1.94 -14.34 4.42
CA ILE A 274 1.64 -14.45 5.85
C ILE A 274 0.12 -14.55 6.07
N VAL A 275 -0.31 -15.48 6.92
CA VAL A 275 -1.70 -15.62 7.37
C VAL A 275 -1.80 -15.36 8.88
N MET A 276 -2.61 -14.38 9.25
CA MET A 276 -2.97 -14.04 10.64
C MET A 276 -4.31 -14.67 10.98
N LYS A 277 -4.27 -15.92 11.44
CA LYS A 277 -5.45 -16.72 11.80
C LYS A 277 -5.51 -17.05 13.29
N ALA A 278 -6.65 -17.53 13.75
CA ALA A 278 -6.80 -18.02 15.11
C ALA A 278 -5.98 -19.31 15.34
N VAL A 279 -5.38 -19.41 16.52
CA VAL A 279 -4.73 -20.62 17.03
C VAL A 279 -5.47 -21.04 18.29
N ASN A 280 -5.99 -22.28 18.32
CA ASN A 280 -6.83 -22.79 19.42
C ASN A 280 -8.06 -21.91 19.72
N GLY A 281 -8.62 -21.27 18.70
CA GLY A 281 -9.80 -20.40 18.83
C GLY A 281 -9.48 -18.96 19.26
N GLU A 282 -8.21 -18.62 19.50
CA GLU A 282 -7.78 -17.30 19.92
C GLU A 282 -6.97 -16.60 18.82
N TYR A 283 -7.24 -15.32 18.59
CA TYR A 283 -6.45 -14.49 17.69
C TYR A 283 -5.29 -13.86 18.47
N ALA A 284 -4.11 -13.88 17.87
CA ALA A 284 -2.93 -13.21 18.43
C ALA A 284 -3.20 -11.73 18.73
N SER A 285 -2.51 -11.18 19.72
CA SER A 285 -2.50 -9.75 19.98
C SER A 285 -1.80 -8.99 18.84
N PRO A 286 -2.09 -7.68 18.65
CA PRO A 286 -1.38 -6.86 17.66
C PRO A 286 0.15 -6.88 17.83
N GLN A 287 0.63 -7.02 19.06
CA GLN A 287 2.06 -7.10 19.37
C GLN A 287 2.67 -8.43 18.89
N GLU A 288 1.99 -9.55 19.13
CA GLU A 288 2.44 -10.87 18.65
C GLU A 288 2.43 -10.96 17.12
N MET A 289 1.37 -10.47 16.47
CA MET A 289 1.33 -10.36 15.01
C MET A 289 2.47 -9.50 14.48
N THR A 290 2.79 -8.39 15.17
CA THR A 290 3.92 -7.52 14.81
C THR A 290 5.26 -8.24 14.94
N VAL A 291 5.45 -9.07 15.96
CA VAL A 291 6.66 -9.90 16.10
C VAL A 291 6.80 -10.86 14.93
N GLN A 292 5.71 -11.51 14.51
CA GLN A 292 5.71 -12.39 13.33
C GLN A 292 6.10 -11.62 12.05
N MET A 293 5.52 -10.43 11.84
CA MET A 293 5.86 -9.57 10.70
C MET A 293 7.35 -9.18 10.71
N LEU A 294 7.89 -8.78 11.85
CA LEU A 294 9.29 -8.39 11.97
C LEU A 294 10.25 -9.56 11.73
N ALA A 295 9.90 -10.76 12.22
CA ALA A 295 10.67 -11.97 11.95
C ALA A 295 10.74 -12.24 10.45
N TYR A 296 9.61 -12.21 9.76
CA TYR A 296 9.56 -12.37 8.30
C TYR A 296 10.42 -11.33 7.56
N LEU A 297 10.32 -10.06 7.95
CA LEU A 297 11.10 -8.98 7.31
C LEU A 297 12.60 -9.13 7.55
N GLU A 298 13.02 -9.60 8.73
CA GLU A 298 14.42 -9.87 9.06
C GLU A 298 14.96 -11.06 8.28
N GLU A 299 14.22 -12.18 8.26
CA GLU A 299 14.58 -13.42 7.55
C GLU A 299 14.74 -13.21 6.05
N ASN A 300 13.89 -12.35 5.46
CA ASN A 300 13.95 -12.00 4.04
C ASN A 300 14.87 -10.80 3.74
N GLY A 301 15.56 -10.27 4.76
CA GLY A 301 16.58 -9.24 4.59
C GLY A 301 16.07 -7.86 4.19
N PHE A 302 14.83 -7.51 4.54
CA PHE A 302 14.28 -6.17 4.34
C PHE A 302 14.79 -5.16 5.36
N LEU A 303 15.18 -5.62 6.55
CA LEU A 303 15.64 -4.77 7.64
C LEU A 303 17.15 -4.47 7.62
N LYS A 304 17.84 -4.78 6.51
CA LYS A 304 19.28 -4.50 6.30
C LYS A 304 19.48 -3.84 4.95
N GLY A 305 20.45 -2.93 4.85
CA GLY A 305 20.87 -2.33 3.59
C GLY A 305 21.67 -3.33 2.73
N THR A 306 21.65 -3.10 1.42
CA THR A 306 22.48 -3.81 0.42
C THR A 306 23.75 -3.06 0.08
#